data_AF-A0A424T052-F1
#
_entry.id   AF-A0A424T052-F1
#
_cell.length_a   1.000
_cell.length_b   1.000
_cell.length_c   1.000
_cell.angle_alpha   90.00
_cell.angle_beta   90.00
_cell.angle_gamma   90.00
#
_symmetry.space_group_name_H-M   'P 1'
#
loop_
_entity.id
_entity.type
_entity.pdbx_description
1 polymer ?
#
loop_
_entity_poly.entity_id
_entity_poly.type
_entity_poly.pdbx_seq_one_letter_code
_entity_poly.pdbx_strand_id
1 'polypeptide(L)'
;MQKFIYNRPKAKCDFCKATENPHPDFDETIPITKINIGKKRKLTLCINCFFMHKECSEEKGEYFIAYLSKMNNLSLILDKTSKKNSNT
;
A
#
# COMPACT_ATOMS: atom_id res chain seq x y z
N MET A 1 -13.46 12.58 -1.93
CA MET A 1 -12.11 12.67 -2.55
C MET A 1 -11.07 12.22 -1.53
N GLN A 2 -10.15 11.33 -1.91
CA GLN A 2 -9.11 10.84 -1.00
C GLN A 2 -8.03 11.91 -0.78
N LYS A 3 -7.67 12.19 0.49
CA LYS A 3 -6.59 13.13 0.81
C LYS A 3 -5.24 12.44 0.78
N PHE A 4 -4.29 13.02 0.04
CA PHE A 4 -2.89 12.62 0.03
C PHE A 4 -2.03 13.60 0.84
N ILE A 5 -0.98 13.06 1.44
CA ILE A 5 0.02 13.79 2.21
C ILE A 5 1.31 13.78 1.38
N TYR A 6 1.78 14.96 1.03
CA TYR A 6 3.02 15.20 0.29
C TYR A 6 4.16 15.52 1.25
N ASN A 7 5.41 15.32 0.81
CA ASN A 7 6.62 15.70 1.55
C ASN A 7 6.67 15.17 2.98
N ARG A 8 6.10 13.98 3.22
CA ARG A 8 6.07 13.37 4.55
C ARG A 8 7.38 12.64 4.79
N PRO A 9 8.20 13.06 5.77
CA PRO A 9 9.41 12.33 6.10
C PRO A 9 9.08 10.88 6.42
N LYS A 10 9.90 9.95 5.90
CA LYS A 10 9.72 8.51 6.08
C LYS A 10 8.41 7.97 5.48
N ALA A 11 7.85 8.62 4.46
CA ALA A 11 6.76 8.03 3.70
C ALA A 11 7.21 6.70 3.12
N LYS A 12 6.35 5.68 3.25
CA LYS A 12 6.60 4.35 2.72
C LYS A 12 5.27 3.70 2.35
N CYS A 13 5.20 3.11 1.17
CA CYS A 13 4.03 2.34 0.75
C CYS A 13 4.06 0.94 1.38
N ASP A 14 2.95 0.49 1.96
CA ASP A 14 2.85 -0.85 2.54
C ASP A 14 2.78 -1.97 1.49
N PHE A 15 2.41 -1.67 0.23
CA PHE A 15 2.45 -2.65 -0.87
C PHE A 15 3.78 -2.62 -1.62
N CYS A 16 4.05 -1.58 -2.42
CA CYS A 16 5.24 -1.54 -3.27
C CYS A 16 6.54 -1.18 -2.56
N LYS A 17 6.48 -0.84 -1.26
CA LYS A 17 7.63 -0.46 -0.41
C LYS A 17 8.42 0.78 -0.84
N ALA A 18 8.02 1.46 -1.92
CA ALA A 18 8.60 2.72 -2.36
C ALA A 18 8.58 3.78 -1.26
N THR A 19 9.65 4.57 -1.20
CA THR A 19 9.86 5.65 -0.22
C THR A 19 10.11 7.00 -0.89
N GLU A 20 10.75 6.99 -2.06
CA GLU A 20 11.19 8.16 -2.82
C GLU A 20 10.42 8.30 -4.13
N ASN A 21 10.23 9.53 -4.57
CA ASN A 21 9.67 9.82 -5.88
C ASN A 21 10.62 9.21 -6.95
N PRO A 22 10.12 8.35 -7.85
CA PRO A 22 10.98 7.70 -8.85
C PRO A 22 11.51 8.66 -9.93
N HIS A 23 11.05 9.90 -9.96
CA HIS A 23 11.48 10.88 -10.95
C HIS A 23 12.86 11.46 -10.58
N PRO A 24 13.86 11.41 -11.49
CA PRO A 24 15.25 11.77 -11.18
C PRO A 24 15.43 13.23 -10.73
N ASP A 25 14.55 14.11 -11.18
CA ASP A 25 14.64 15.54 -10.87
C ASP A 25 13.98 15.96 -9.53
N PHE A 26 13.34 15.02 -8.82
CA PHE A 26 12.64 15.33 -7.57
C PHE A 26 13.14 14.48 -6.40
N ASP A 27 13.75 15.12 -5.41
CA ASP A 27 14.25 14.49 -4.16
C ASP A 27 13.16 14.38 -3.07
N GLU A 28 11.88 14.43 -3.45
CA GLU A 28 10.79 14.35 -2.50
C GLU A 28 10.37 12.90 -2.21
N THR A 29 9.81 12.67 -1.03
CA THR A 29 9.19 11.38 -0.70
C THR A 29 7.91 11.17 -1.49
N ILE A 30 7.54 9.91 -1.73
CA ILE A 30 6.26 9.58 -2.39
C ILE A 30 5.04 10.22 -1.68
N PRO A 31 4.05 10.74 -2.44
CA PRO A 31 2.76 11.12 -1.87
C PRO A 31 2.05 9.90 -1.32
N ILE A 32 1.57 9.98 -0.07
CA ILE A 32 0.92 8.86 0.61
C ILE A 32 -0.45 9.20 1.20
N THR A 33 -1.32 8.20 1.27
CA THR A 33 -2.58 8.24 2.00
C THR A 33 -2.63 7.15 3.06
N LYS A 34 -3.45 7.34 4.10
CA LYS A 34 -3.70 6.35 5.14
C LYS A 34 -5.13 5.82 5.04
N ILE A 35 -5.26 4.50 4.92
CA ILE A 35 -6.54 3.81 4.78
C ILE A 35 -6.74 2.87 5.97
N ASN A 36 -7.88 2.96 6.64
CA ASN A 36 -8.25 1.99 7.69
C ASN A 36 -8.83 0.75 7.02
N ILE A 37 -8.21 -0.42 7.19
CA ILE A 37 -8.67 -1.72 6.64
C ILE A 37 -9.27 -2.65 7.70
N GLY A 38 -9.56 -2.11 8.87
CA GLY A 38 -10.18 -2.80 10.00
C GLY A 38 -10.04 -1.96 11.28
N LYS A 39 -10.55 -2.48 12.41
CA LYS A 39 -10.59 -1.73 13.69
C LYS A 39 -9.22 -1.26 14.19
N LYS A 40 -8.16 -2.06 13.97
CA LYS A 40 -6.79 -1.77 14.45
C LYS A 40 -5.74 -1.72 13.33
N ARG A 41 -6.14 -1.92 12.07
CA ARG A 41 -5.21 -2.04 10.94
C ARG A 41 -5.35 -0.86 10.00
N LYS A 42 -4.21 -0.23 9.71
CA LYS A 42 -4.10 0.90 8.80
C LYS A 42 -3.03 0.58 7.76
N LEU A 43 -3.32 0.91 6.52
CA LEU A 43 -2.34 0.87 5.43
C LEU A 43 -1.92 2.29 5.07
N THR A 44 -0.64 2.44 4.77
CA THR A 44 -0.07 3.60 4.10
C THR A 44 0.11 3.23 2.63
N LEU A 45 -0.57 3.92 1.72
CA LEU A 45 -0.51 3.66 0.29
C LEU A 45 0.12 4.86 -0.43
N CYS A 46 1.02 4.61 -1.38
CA CYS A 46 1.40 5.65 -2.34
C CYS A 46 0.22 5.95 -3.29
N ILE A 47 0.28 7.09 -3.96
CA ILE A 47 -0.74 7.50 -4.93
C ILE A 47 -1.01 6.44 -6.00
N ASN A 48 0.05 5.83 -6.55
CA ASN A 48 -0.07 4.82 -7.60
C ASN A 48 -0.76 3.54 -7.09
N CYS A 49 -0.32 3.00 -5.94
CA CYS A 49 -0.96 1.82 -5.35
C CYS A 49 -2.41 2.09 -4.95
N PHE A 50 -2.74 3.31 -4.49
CA PHE A 50 -4.12 3.66 -4.18
C PHE A 50 -5.00 3.55 -5.43
N PHE A 51 -4.62 4.19 -6.54
CA PHE A 51 -5.44 4.20 -7.75
C PHE A 51 -5.49 2.83 -8.43
N MET A 52 -4.37 2.13 -8.54
CA MET A 52 -4.34 0.77 -9.10
C MET A 52 -5.24 -0.19 -8.32
N HIS A 53 -5.17 -0.19 -6.98
CA HIS A 53 -6.04 -1.06 -6.19
C HIS A 53 -7.51 -0.61 -6.20
N LYS A 54 -7.77 0.69 -6.36
CA LYS A 54 -9.15 1.21 -6.49
C LYS A 54 -9.78 0.70 -7.79
N GLU A 55 -9.07 0.86 -8.89
CA GLU A 55 -9.47 0.33 -10.21
C GLU A 55 -9.68 -1.18 -10.16
N CYS A 56 -8.71 -1.94 -9.65
CA CYS A 56 -8.86 -3.40 -9.52
C CYS A 56 -10.03 -3.81 -8.62
N SER A 57 -10.40 -3.02 -7.61
CA SER A 57 -11.56 -3.31 -6.77
C SER A 57 -12.88 -3.05 -7.49
N GLU A 58 -12.93 -1.98 -8.30
CA GLU A 58 -14.08 -1.60 -9.12
C GLU A 58 -14.32 -2.64 -10.23
N GLU A 59 -13.27 -3.05 -10.94
CA GLU A 59 -13.32 -4.11 -11.96
C GLU A 59 -13.84 -5.44 -11.40
N LYS A 60 -13.55 -5.74 -10.13
CA LYS A 60 -14.01 -6.97 -9.45
C LYS A 60 -15.37 -6.82 -8.77
N GLY A 61 -15.96 -5.63 -8.76
CA GLY A 61 -17.18 -5.35 -8.00
C GLY A 61 -17.02 -5.52 -6.48
N GLU A 62 -15.79 -5.44 -5.96
CA GLU A 62 -15.49 -5.58 -4.54
C GLU A 62 -15.45 -4.21 -3.85
N TYR A 63 -15.95 -4.10 -2.61
CA TYR A 63 -15.75 -2.88 -1.82
C TYR A 63 -14.25 -2.66 -1.56
N PHE A 64 -13.73 -1.48 -1.88
CA PHE A 64 -12.30 -1.17 -1.85
C PHE A 64 -11.60 -1.57 -0.54
N ILE A 65 -12.22 -1.32 0.62
CA ILE A 65 -11.62 -1.69 1.92
C ILE A 65 -11.56 -3.21 2.11
N ALA A 66 -12.57 -3.95 1.65
CA ALA A 66 -12.58 -5.41 1.71
C ALA A 66 -11.50 -5.99 0.78
N TYR A 67 -11.38 -5.44 -0.43
CA TYR A 67 -10.33 -5.78 -1.38
C TYR A 67 -8.93 -5.53 -0.79
N LEU A 68 -8.67 -4.34 -0.23
CA LEU A 68 -7.37 -4.03 0.39
C LEU A 68 -7.06 -4.95 1.58
N SER A 69 -8.07 -5.28 2.40
CA SER A 69 -7.91 -6.20 3.53
C SER A 69 -7.49 -7.60 3.04
N LYS A 70 -8.13 -8.10 1.97
CA LYS A 70 -7.78 -9.37 1.31
C LYS A 70 -6.35 -9.33 0.78
N MET A 71 -5.97 -8.29 0.03
CA MET A 71 -4.61 -8.14 -0.51
C MET A 71 -3.55 -8.06 0.59
N ASN A 72 -3.81 -7.30 1.66
CA ASN A 72 -2.90 -7.21 2.80
C ASN A 72 -2.76 -8.57 3.53
N ASN A 73 -3.85 -9.32 3.71
CA ASN A 73 -3.78 -10.65 4.32
C ASN A 73 -2.94 -11.61 3.48
N LEU A 74 -3.09 -11.59 2.15
CA LEU A 74 -2.27 -12.39 1.24
C LEU A 74 -0.79 -12.03 1.35
N SER A 75 -0.45 -10.73 1.34
CA SER A 75 0.94 -10.28 1.53
C SER A 75 1.54 -10.78 2.85
N LEU A 76 0.79 -10.73 3.96
CA LEU A 76 1.25 -11.21 5.26
C LEU A 76 1.47 -12.73 5.29
N ILE A 77 0.66 -13.50 4.56
CA ILE A 77 0.83 -14.96 4.45
C ILE A 77 2.11 -15.26 3.66
N LEU A 78 2.31 -14.59 2.52
CA LEU A 78 3.49 -14.77 1.67
C LEU A 78 4.78 -14.41 2.41
N ASP A 79 4.78 -13.31 3.16
CA ASP A 79 5.94 -12.91 3.98
C ASP A 79 6.29 -13.96 5.05
N LYS A 80 5.27 -14.62 5.63
CA LYS A 80 5.48 -15.69 6.61
C LYS A 80 6.05 -16.95 5.98
N THR A 81 5.60 -17.32 4.78
CA THR A 81 6.10 -18.50 4.08
C THR A 81 7.55 -18.32 3.63
N SER A 82 7.91 -17.14 3.12
CA SER A 82 9.30 -16.86 2.70
C SER A 82 10.28 -16.97 3.87
N LYS A 83 9.91 -16.46 5.05
CA LYS A 83 10.76 -16.55 6.26
C LYS A 83 11.01 -17.97 6.76
N LYS A 84 10.06 -18.90 6.57
CA LYS A 84 10.25 -20.30 6.96
C LYS A 84 11.27 -21.00 6.07
N ASN A 85 11.28 -20.69 4.78
CA ASN A 85 12.18 -21.32 3.81
C ASN A 85 13.62 -20.81 3.89
N SER A 86 13.86 -19.64 4.48
CA SER A 86 15.21 -19.09 4.69
C SER A 86 15.92 -19.62 5.94
N ASN A 87 15.22 -20.39 6.79
CA ASN A 87 15.75 -20.97 8.03
C ASN A 87 16.03 -22.49 7.92
N THR A 88 16.14 -22.99 6.70
CA THR A 88 16.50 -24.37 6.32
C THR A 88 17.61 -24.31 5.29
#